data_AF-K2DAR4-F1
#
_entry.id   AF-K2DAR4-F1
#
_cell.length_a   1.000
_cell.length_b   1.000
_cell.length_c   1.000
_cell.angle_alpha   90.00
_cell.angle_beta   90.00
_cell.angle_gamma   90.00
#
_symmetry.space_group_name_H-M   'P 1'
#
loop_
_entity.id
_entity.type
_entity.pdbx_description
1 polymer ?
#
loop_
_entity_poly.entity_id
_entity_poly.type
_entity_poly.pdbx_seq_one_letter_code
_entity_poly.pdbx_strand_id
1 'polypeptide(L)'
;MKQITENNSITARSRHLLRWLLAVLCLTGVPAALVFFAVFRFYTVSEEELKFSIKTQLQRAANEASLSVDQESFWCRTYLEKFNTFEQEKAEPAVVLAWLEQQQKLFPGEFEFIAWSPDGKELIKTFTDEYSSAEWLEVFNYFCANPGMQARFPNRECDIATARKIIGPQLIPAMLSAQNDPERFALAWLDSSFGRPPITRYFISTIALVIRYDQTKLKQRNGLKYSLQQFAANGQITLGLVSADRLPPEILWYSDDISDCGLTTEVFAHCEKESLSFVELPQHYLGYRFLAPELRIFALAAKSYDRQSIIWRSLLAAMLYCALMLPFLSYTWNTIVASRPGRATIKTRLAFLFFFASGIPLLAIIVVSHEHSSQMRRTLMSEAHQNSIDMILSFDRRFLSFLNNDAIALDRLFNRWADRARGKEFNIDMAQVVNDELKSFNIGNYYLVASESNNVICMGDLLVLKGGFDSASVDREKSQTKRPITSV
;
A
#
# COMPACT_ATOMS: atom_id res chain seq x y z
N MET A 1 56.03 -47.62 -57.46
CA MET A 1 55.44 -48.30 -56.28
C MET A 1 55.53 -47.50 -54.98
N LYS A 2 56.58 -46.69 -54.73
CA LYS A 2 56.71 -45.84 -53.52
C LYS A 2 55.71 -44.68 -53.38
N GLN A 3 55.25 -44.07 -54.48
CA GLN A 3 54.30 -42.94 -54.45
C GLN A 3 52.85 -43.33 -54.07
N ILE A 4 52.44 -44.58 -54.32
CA ILE A 4 51.07 -45.04 -54.02
C ILE A 4 50.89 -45.27 -52.50
N THR A 5 51.96 -45.63 -51.80
CA THR A 5 51.98 -45.82 -50.34
C THR A 5 51.95 -44.52 -49.53
N GLU A 6 52.47 -43.41 -50.06
CA GLU A 6 52.42 -42.09 -49.40
C GLU A 6 51.04 -41.42 -49.52
N ASN A 7 50.38 -41.51 -50.67
CA ASN A 7 49.01 -40.96 -50.80
C ASN A 7 47.99 -41.69 -49.91
N ASN A 8 48.19 -42.99 -49.65
CA ASN A 8 47.33 -43.76 -48.75
C ASN A 8 47.56 -43.41 -47.27
N SER A 9 48.77 -42.99 -46.87
CA SER A 9 49.05 -42.61 -45.48
C SER A 9 48.53 -41.21 -45.13
N ILE A 10 48.58 -40.27 -46.09
CA ILE A 10 48.05 -38.90 -45.92
C ILE A 10 46.50 -38.90 -45.91
N THR A 11 45.87 -39.70 -46.77
CA THR A 11 44.41 -39.87 -46.79
C THR A 11 43.87 -40.61 -45.56
N ALA A 12 44.62 -41.57 -45.01
CA ALA A 12 44.27 -42.21 -43.74
C ALA A 12 44.37 -41.23 -42.56
N ARG A 13 45.48 -40.50 -42.43
CA ARG A 13 45.71 -39.56 -41.33
C ARG A 13 44.72 -38.40 -41.32
N SER A 14 44.35 -37.88 -42.49
CA SER A 14 43.29 -36.86 -42.62
C SER A 14 41.91 -37.38 -42.22
N ARG A 15 41.55 -38.62 -42.56
CA ARG A 15 40.31 -39.27 -42.08
C ARG A 15 40.28 -39.45 -40.56
N HIS A 16 41.40 -39.82 -39.95
CA HIS A 16 41.52 -39.94 -38.49
C HIS A 16 41.41 -38.58 -37.78
N LEU A 17 42.02 -37.54 -38.34
CA LEU A 17 41.88 -36.16 -37.84
C LEU A 17 40.46 -35.64 -37.95
N LEU A 18 39.79 -35.88 -39.09
CA LEU A 18 38.41 -35.44 -39.30
C LEU A 18 37.43 -36.14 -38.34
N ARG A 19 37.64 -37.45 -38.10
CA ARG A 19 36.87 -38.20 -37.09
C ARG A 19 37.12 -37.68 -35.67
N TRP A 20 38.37 -37.34 -35.34
CA TRP A 20 38.68 -36.75 -34.03
C TRP A 20 38.03 -35.38 -33.88
N LEU A 21 38.15 -34.48 -34.88
CA LEU A 21 37.50 -33.17 -34.86
C LEU A 21 35.97 -33.26 -34.69
N LEU A 22 35.33 -34.22 -35.37
CA LEU A 22 33.89 -34.45 -35.24
C LEU A 22 33.53 -34.96 -33.84
N ALA A 23 34.35 -35.83 -33.26
CA ALA A 23 34.18 -36.29 -31.88
C ALA A 23 34.36 -35.15 -30.86
N VAL A 24 35.36 -34.29 -31.05
CA VAL A 24 35.59 -33.10 -30.21
C VAL A 24 34.43 -32.12 -30.31
N LEU A 25 33.94 -31.85 -31.52
CA LEU A 25 32.81 -30.97 -31.73
C LEU A 25 31.54 -31.51 -31.05
N CYS A 26 31.25 -32.80 -31.21
CA CYS A 26 30.03 -33.41 -30.67
C CYS A 26 30.08 -33.60 -29.15
N LEU A 27 31.21 -34.06 -28.60
CA LEU A 27 31.33 -34.42 -27.18
C LEU A 27 31.82 -33.26 -26.31
N THR A 28 32.43 -32.24 -26.88
CA THR A 28 32.96 -31.09 -26.10
C THR A 28 32.40 -29.77 -26.62
N GLY A 29 32.36 -29.55 -27.93
CA GLY A 29 31.85 -28.31 -28.52
C GLY A 29 30.38 -28.04 -28.21
N VAL A 30 29.48 -28.95 -28.59
CA VAL A 30 28.03 -28.79 -28.38
C VAL A 30 27.68 -28.69 -26.88
N PRO A 31 28.19 -29.56 -26.00
CA PRO A 31 27.94 -29.43 -24.56
C PRO A 31 28.51 -28.14 -23.95
N ALA A 32 29.69 -27.67 -24.39
CA ALA A 32 30.23 -26.39 -23.93
C ALA A 32 29.33 -25.21 -24.34
N ALA A 33 28.80 -25.23 -25.57
CA ALA A 33 27.83 -24.24 -26.02
C ALA A 33 26.53 -24.31 -25.20
N LEU A 34 26.05 -25.51 -24.86
CA LEU A 34 24.88 -25.67 -23.98
C LEU A 34 25.13 -25.11 -22.58
N VAL A 35 26.32 -25.36 -21.99
CA VAL A 35 26.71 -24.76 -20.69
C VAL A 35 26.74 -23.23 -20.80
N PHE A 36 27.31 -22.68 -21.87
CA PHE A 36 27.31 -21.24 -22.12
C PHE A 36 25.89 -20.67 -22.12
N PHE A 37 25.00 -21.24 -22.95
CA PHE A 37 23.63 -20.75 -23.05
C PHE A 37 22.82 -20.94 -21.77
N ALA A 38 23.04 -22.03 -21.03
CA ALA A 38 22.37 -22.27 -19.77
C ALA A 38 22.76 -21.24 -18.70
N VAL A 39 24.05 -20.95 -18.55
CA VAL A 39 24.55 -19.95 -17.61
C VAL A 39 24.12 -18.55 -18.04
N PHE A 40 24.20 -18.25 -19.35
CA PHE A 40 23.72 -16.99 -19.90
C PHE A 40 22.23 -16.79 -19.58
N ARG A 41 21.40 -17.80 -19.85
CA ARG A 41 19.97 -17.77 -19.56
C ARG A 41 19.68 -17.58 -18.08
N PHE A 42 20.36 -18.31 -17.22
CA PHE A 42 20.22 -18.19 -15.76
C PHE A 42 20.41 -16.74 -15.28
N TYR A 43 21.51 -16.10 -15.69
CA TYR A 43 21.75 -14.69 -15.32
C TYR A 43 20.74 -13.73 -15.96
N THR A 44 20.32 -13.95 -17.21
CA THR A 44 19.29 -13.09 -17.83
C THR A 44 17.94 -13.18 -17.12
N VAL A 45 17.53 -14.38 -16.69
CA VAL A 45 16.27 -14.56 -15.96
C VAL A 45 16.36 -13.92 -14.57
N SER A 46 17.51 -14.02 -13.90
CA SER A 46 17.78 -13.34 -12.63
C SER A 46 17.65 -11.81 -12.75
N GLU A 47 18.20 -11.22 -13.81
CA GLU A 47 18.05 -9.78 -14.09
C GLU A 47 16.60 -9.39 -14.43
N GLU A 48 15.86 -10.21 -15.19
CA GLU A 48 14.43 -9.97 -15.43
C GLU A 48 13.60 -10.04 -14.14
N GLU A 49 13.93 -10.95 -13.24
CA GLU A 49 13.27 -11.05 -11.93
C GLU A 49 13.55 -9.82 -11.06
N LEU A 50 14.77 -9.30 -11.09
CA LEU A 50 15.12 -8.04 -10.44
C LEU A 50 14.27 -6.87 -11.00
N LYS A 51 14.20 -6.72 -12.34
CA LYS A 51 13.36 -5.70 -12.98
C LYS A 51 11.89 -5.81 -12.56
N PHE A 52 11.36 -7.03 -12.52
CA PHE A 52 9.98 -7.28 -12.10
C PHE A 52 9.74 -6.95 -10.63
N SER A 53 10.70 -7.30 -9.75
CA SER A 53 10.67 -6.98 -8.33
C SER A 53 10.63 -5.47 -8.11
N ILE A 54 11.49 -4.71 -8.80
CA ILE A 54 11.54 -3.25 -8.71
C ILE A 54 10.21 -2.63 -9.15
N LYS A 55 9.65 -3.07 -10.29
CA LYS A 55 8.34 -2.58 -10.75
C LYS A 55 7.24 -2.84 -9.73
N THR A 56 7.26 -4.01 -9.10
CA THR A 56 6.28 -4.40 -8.08
C THR A 56 6.45 -3.59 -6.79
N GLN A 57 7.69 -3.41 -6.33
CA GLN A 57 8.00 -2.61 -5.14
C GLN A 57 7.69 -1.13 -5.36
N LEU A 58 8.05 -0.56 -6.51
CA LEU A 58 7.67 0.80 -6.88
C LEU A 58 6.16 0.97 -6.94
N GLN A 59 5.42 -0.02 -7.45
CA GLN A 59 3.96 0.03 -7.46
C GLN A 59 3.37 0.04 -6.06
N ARG A 60 3.92 -0.78 -5.15
CA ARG A 60 3.50 -0.78 -3.74
C ARG A 60 3.84 0.54 -3.06
N ALA A 61 5.06 1.04 -3.25
CA ALA A 61 5.50 2.33 -2.72
C ALA A 61 4.62 3.48 -3.22
N ALA A 62 4.29 3.50 -4.52
CA ALA A 62 3.42 4.52 -5.11
C ALA A 62 1.99 4.46 -4.53
N ASN A 63 1.43 3.26 -4.36
CA ASN A 63 0.11 3.10 -3.76
C ASN A 63 0.10 3.55 -2.29
N GLU A 64 1.12 3.20 -1.51
CA GLU A 64 1.23 3.62 -0.11
C GLU A 64 1.47 5.12 0.01
N ALA A 65 2.37 5.66 -0.80
CA ALA A 65 2.66 7.09 -0.88
C ALA A 65 1.45 7.91 -1.34
N SER A 66 0.58 7.38 -2.20
CA SER A 66 -0.61 8.08 -2.67
C SER A 66 -1.54 8.47 -1.51
N LEU A 67 -1.51 7.69 -0.43
CA LEU A 67 -2.30 7.92 0.79
C LEU A 67 -1.68 9.02 1.68
N SER A 68 -0.42 9.38 1.45
CA SER A 68 0.32 10.40 2.21
C SER A 68 0.76 11.60 1.35
N VAL A 69 0.28 11.71 0.11
CA VAL A 69 0.48 12.90 -0.75
C VAL A 69 -0.09 14.14 -0.08
N ASP A 70 -1.28 13.99 0.50
CA ASP A 70 -1.88 15.02 1.35
C ASP A 70 -1.39 14.84 2.80
N GLN A 71 -0.76 15.90 3.31
CA GLN A 71 -0.19 15.91 4.66
C GLN A 71 -1.28 15.87 5.74
N GLU A 72 -2.45 16.47 5.47
CA GLU A 72 -3.57 16.43 6.40
C GLU A 72 -4.09 14.99 6.56
N SER A 73 -4.33 14.34 5.43
CA SER A 73 -4.72 12.94 5.37
C SER A 73 -3.72 12.03 6.09
N PHE A 74 -2.40 12.26 5.89
CA PHE A 74 -1.35 11.52 6.57
C PHE A 74 -1.47 11.64 8.11
N TRP A 75 -1.60 12.86 8.63
CA TRP A 75 -1.68 13.10 10.07
C TRP A 75 -2.93 12.51 10.70
N CYS A 76 -4.10 12.78 10.12
CA CYS A 76 -5.36 12.26 10.62
C CYS A 76 -5.37 10.73 10.64
N ARG A 77 -4.92 10.09 9.56
CA ARG A 77 -4.88 8.63 9.48
C ARG A 77 -3.90 8.03 10.49
N THR A 78 -2.66 8.53 10.52
CA THR A 78 -1.61 8.00 11.40
C THR A 78 -2.02 8.09 12.86
N TYR A 79 -2.58 9.22 13.26
CA TYR A 79 -3.06 9.39 14.63
C TYR A 79 -4.31 8.56 14.90
N LEU A 80 -5.33 8.57 14.03
CA LEU A 80 -6.53 7.76 14.24
C LEU A 80 -6.22 6.27 14.42
N GLU A 81 -5.38 5.69 13.55
CA GLU A 81 -4.98 4.29 13.64
C GLU A 81 -4.29 4.00 14.99
N LYS A 82 -3.39 4.88 15.45
CA LYS A 82 -2.68 4.71 16.73
C LYS A 82 -3.57 4.94 17.96
N PHE A 83 -4.43 5.93 17.94
CA PHE A 83 -5.37 6.18 19.04
C PHE A 83 -6.41 5.05 19.17
N ASN A 84 -6.84 4.45 18.05
CA ASN A 84 -7.67 3.25 18.09
C ASN A 84 -6.93 2.06 18.73
N THR A 85 -5.64 1.87 18.44
CA THR A 85 -4.82 0.86 19.13
C THR A 85 -4.70 1.16 20.62
N PHE A 86 -4.42 2.40 21.00
CA PHE A 86 -4.32 2.80 22.41
C PHE A 86 -5.63 2.60 23.19
N GLU A 87 -6.79 2.85 22.56
CA GLU A 87 -8.09 2.59 23.20
C GLU A 87 -8.37 1.09 23.35
N GLN A 88 -8.01 0.26 22.37
CA GLN A 88 -8.14 -1.20 22.45
C GLN A 88 -7.26 -1.79 23.57
N GLU A 89 -6.03 -1.28 23.70
CA GLU A 89 -5.07 -1.71 24.73
C GLU A 89 -5.29 -1.03 26.09
N LYS A 90 -6.18 -0.03 26.17
CA LYS A 90 -6.38 0.85 27.33
C LYS A 90 -5.05 1.43 27.84
N ALA A 91 -4.26 1.97 26.92
CA ALA A 91 -2.94 2.49 27.21
C ALA A 91 -2.98 3.57 28.30
N GLU A 92 -2.01 3.53 29.20
CA GLU A 92 -1.85 4.57 30.22
C GLU A 92 -1.46 5.92 29.60
N PRO A 93 -1.86 7.06 30.19
CA PRO A 93 -1.54 8.39 29.67
C PRO A 93 -0.04 8.61 29.42
N ALA A 94 0.82 8.04 30.28
CA ALA A 94 2.27 8.15 30.13
C ALA A 94 2.80 7.52 28.83
N VAL A 95 2.21 6.41 28.38
CA VAL A 95 2.60 5.72 27.14
C VAL A 95 2.22 6.58 25.92
N VAL A 96 1.02 7.14 25.93
CA VAL A 96 0.52 8.01 24.86
C VAL A 96 1.39 9.27 24.74
N LEU A 97 1.70 9.91 25.87
CA LEU A 97 2.54 11.11 25.90
C LEU A 97 3.97 10.82 25.43
N ALA A 98 4.59 9.72 25.88
CA ALA A 98 5.92 9.32 25.42
C ALA A 98 5.97 9.08 23.90
N TRP A 99 4.90 8.49 23.34
CA TRP A 99 4.79 8.32 21.89
C TRP A 99 4.67 9.66 21.15
N LEU A 100 3.87 10.60 21.65
CA LEU A 100 3.75 11.94 21.07
C LEU A 100 5.08 12.71 21.11
N GLU A 101 5.83 12.61 22.21
CA GLU A 101 7.18 13.19 22.31
C GLU A 101 8.14 12.58 21.28
N GLN A 102 8.04 11.27 21.02
CA GLN A 102 8.81 10.63 19.97
C GLN A 102 8.40 11.15 18.58
N GLN A 103 7.10 11.35 18.32
CA GLN A 103 6.64 11.95 17.08
C GLN A 103 7.12 13.39 16.92
N GLN A 104 7.17 14.19 17.98
CA GLN A 104 7.72 15.55 17.92
C GLN A 104 9.21 15.57 17.58
N LYS A 105 9.98 14.55 18.00
CA LYS A 105 11.38 14.39 17.60
C LYS A 105 11.54 14.06 16.11
N LEU A 106 10.61 13.28 15.56
CA LEU A 106 10.60 12.92 14.13
C LEU A 106 10.13 14.08 13.24
N PHE A 107 9.19 14.89 13.74
CA PHE A 107 8.57 16.01 13.01
C PHE A 107 8.70 17.31 13.80
N PRO A 108 9.92 17.88 13.91
CA PRO A 108 10.20 18.99 14.81
C PRO A 108 9.39 20.24 14.45
N GLY A 109 8.49 20.61 15.37
CA GLY A 109 7.63 21.77 15.30
C GLY A 109 6.59 21.74 14.18
N GLU A 110 6.22 20.56 13.67
CA GLU A 110 5.08 20.42 12.75
C GLU A 110 3.75 20.43 13.47
N PHE A 111 3.75 19.97 14.72
CA PHE A 111 2.57 19.96 15.56
C PHE A 111 2.92 20.22 17.02
N GLU A 112 1.94 20.79 17.71
CA GLU A 112 1.93 21.08 19.12
C GLU A 112 0.64 20.51 19.71
N PHE A 113 0.63 20.19 20.99
CA PHE A 113 -0.54 19.58 21.61
C PHE A 113 -0.72 19.97 23.07
N ILE A 114 -1.96 19.81 23.51
CA ILE A 114 -2.40 19.91 24.90
C ILE A 114 -3.21 18.67 25.25
N ALA A 115 -2.94 18.10 26.42
CA ALA A 115 -3.58 16.88 26.88
C ALA A 115 -4.17 17.03 28.29
N TRP A 116 -5.32 16.37 28.50
CA TRP A 116 -6.05 16.38 29.76
C TRP A 116 -6.35 14.97 30.24
N SER A 117 -6.45 14.82 31.57
CA SER A 117 -7.07 13.64 32.15
C SER A 117 -8.59 13.65 31.90
N PRO A 118 -9.30 12.52 32.09
CA PRO A 118 -10.77 12.45 31.97
C PRO A 118 -11.49 13.44 32.91
N ASP A 119 -10.84 13.84 34.00
CA ASP A 119 -11.37 14.81 34.96
C ASP A 119 -11.18 16.27 34.52
N GLY A 120 -10.49 16.51 33.40
CA GLY A 120 -10.15 17.85 32.89
C GLY A 120 -8.89 18.44 33.51
N LYS A 121 -8.07 17.66 34.23
CA LYS A 121 -6.78 18.14 34.72
C LYS A 121 -5.80 18.20 33.56
N GLU A 122 -5.22 19.37 33.30
CA GLU A 122 -4.16 19.54 32.31
C GLU A 122 -2.94 18.67 32.71
N LEU A 123 -2.56 17.76 31.81
CA LEU A 123 -1.41 16.87 31.99
C LEU A 123 -0.15 17.50 31.41
N ILE A 124 -0.26 18.02 30.18
CA ILE A 124 0.85 18.65 29.47
C ILE A 124 0.30 19.62 28.42
N LYS A 125 1.03 20.72 28.21
CA LYS A 125 0.83 21.69 27.14
C LYS A 125 2.20 22.04 26.55
N THR A 126 2.38 21.81 25.26
CA THR A 126 3.69 21.92 24.59
C THR A 126 3.95 23.28 23.94
N PHE A 127 2.97 24.18 23.98
CA PHE A 127 3.03 25.51 23.35
C PHE A 127 2.70 26.63 24.35
N THR A 128 3.22 27.82 24.08
CA THR A 128 2.92 29.04 24.85
C THR A 128 1.94 29.91 24.09
N ASP A 129 0.87 30.35 24.75
CA ASP A 129 -0.12 31.28 24.20
C ASP A 129 -0.62 32.25 25.27
N GLU A 130 -1.46 33.20 24.87
CA GLU A 130 -2.01 34.24 25.74
C GLU A 130 -3.14 33.73 26.65
N TYR A 131 -3.56 32.46 26.51
CA TYR A 131 -4.72 31.91 27.18
C TYR A 131 -4.33 31.07 28.40
N SER A 132 -5.07 31.26 29.49
CA SER A 132 -4.90 30.53 30.74
C SER A 132 -5.35 29.07 30.63
N SER A 133 -4.87 28.20 31.54
CA SER A 133 -5.36 26.82 31.66
C SER A 133 -6.87 26.73 31.94
N ALA A 134 -7.45 27.74 32.59
CA ALA A 134 -8.89 27.81 32.83
C ALA A 134 -9.66 28.07 31.52
N GLU A 135 -9.17 28.95 30.63
CA GLU A 135 -9.80 29.16 29.33
C GLU A 135 -9.63 27.93 28.41
N TRP A 136 -8.50 27.23 28.48
CA TRP A 136 -8.31 25.96 27.77
C TRP A 136 -9.20 24.82 28.32
N LEU A 137 -9.58 24.87 29.59
CA LEU A 137 -10.56 23.93 30.16
C LEU A 137 -11.94 24.09 29.51
N GLU A 138 -12.33 25.30 29.10
CA GLU A 138 -13.58 25.53 28.36
C GLU A 138 -13.57 24.84 26.98
N VAL A 139 -12.41 24.82 26.32
CA VAL A 139 -12.21 24.08 25.06
C VAL A 139 -12.36 22.57 25.30
N PHE A 140 -11.77 22.04 26.38
CA PHE A 140 -11.96 20.64 26.77
C PHE A 140 -13.44 20.32 27.03
N ASN A 141 -14.13 21.15 27.82
CA ASN A 141 -15.55 20.96 28.13
C ASN A 141 -16.42 20.99 26.84
N TYR A 142 -16.13 21.88 25.90
CA TYR A 142 -16.82 21.94 24.61
C TYR A 142 -16.68 20.64 23.81
N PHE A 143 -15.49 20.05 23.77
CA PHE A 143 -15.28 18.78 23.06
C PHE A 143 -15.87 17.57 23.80
N CYS A 144 -15.92 17.60 25.14
CA CYS A 144 -16.65 16.60 25.93
C CYS A 144 -18.17 16.63 25.64
N ALA A 145 -18.74 17.81 25.42
CA ALA A 145 -20.14 17.96 24.99
C ALA A 145 -20.38 17.43 23.57
N ASN A 146 -19.33 17.40 22.73
CA ASN A 146 -19.40 16.99 21.32
C ASN A 146 -18.40 15.86 21.01
N PRO A 147 -18.51 14.68 21.62
CA PRO A 147 -17.45 13.66 21.58
C PRO A 147 -17.24 13.04 20.18
N GLY A 148 -18.19 13.16 19.26
CA GLY A 148 -18.10 12.51 17.96
C GLY A 148 -18.02 10.98 18.09
N MET A 149 -17.10 10.35 17.37
CA MET A 149 -16.84 8.90 17.37
C MET A 149 -15.90 8.42 18.49
N GLN A 150 -15.50 9.30 19.40
CA GLN A 150 -14.43 9.05 20.38
C GLN A 150 -14.98 8.76 21.78
N ALA A 151 -14.11 8.43 22.74
CA ALA A 151 -14.51 8.12 24.11
C ALA A 151 -15.32 9.26 24.74
N ARG A 152 -16.44 8.91 25.39
CA ARG A 152 -17.34 9.89 26.00
C ARG A 152 -16.88 10.21 27.42
N PHE A 153 -16.55 11.47 27.66
CA PHE A 153 -16.33 12.00 29.01
C PHE A 153 -17.60 12.64 29.58
N PRO A 154 -17.65 12.89 30.91
CA PRO A 154 -18.79 13.56 31.53
C PRO A 154 -19.03 14.92 30.88
N ASN A 155 -20.27 15.15 30.44
CA ASN A 155 -20.66 16.44 29.88
C ASN A 155 -20.62 17.51 30.97
N ARG A 156 -20.06 18.68 30.67
CA ARG A 156 -19.93 19.82 31.59
C ARG A 156 -20.41 21.07 30.87
N GLU A 157 -20.98 22.01 31.61
CA GLU A 157 -21.32 23.33 31.07
C GLU A 157 -20.05 23.98 30.53
N CYS A 158 -20.14 24.59 29.35
CA CYS A 158 -19.02 25.24 28.68
C CYS A 158 -19.43 26.58 28.09
N ASP A 159 -18.52 27.54 28.13
CA ASP A 159 -18.67 28.79 27.41
C ASP A 159 -18.14 28.65 25.98
N ILE A 160 -19.08 28.47 25.05
CA ILE A 160 -18.80 28.37 23.61
C ILE A 160 -18.11 29.63 23.09
N ALA A 161 -18.35 30.81 23.67
CA ALA A 161 -17.71 32.04 23.23
C ALA A 161 -16.19 32.01 23.50
N THR A 162 -15.80 31.54 24.68
CA THR A 162 -14.39 31.33 25.04
C THR A 162 -13.75 30.26 24.16
N ALA A 163 -14.42 29.13 23.90
CA ALA A 163 -13.93 28.12 22.97
C ALA A 163 -13.72 28.71 21.56
N ARG A 164 -14.68 29.45 21.02
CA ARG A 164 -14.53 30.15 19.72
C ARG A 164 -13.39 31.15 19.72
N LYS A 165 -13.17 31.84 20.84
CA LYS A 165 -12.05 32.78 21.00
C LYS A 165 -10.69 32.09 21.00
N ILE A 166 -10.56 30.82 21.38
CA ILE A 166 -9.28 30.10 21.37
C ILE A 166 -9.05 29.36 20.05
N ILE A 167 -9.94 28.45 19.69
CA ILE A 167 -9.68 27.49 18.58
C ILE A 167 -10.15 28.02 17.22
N GLY A 168 -11.18 28.86 17.19
CA GLY A 168 -11.60 29.55 15.97
C GLY A 168 -13.10 29.88 15.97
N PRO A 169 -13.53 30.91 15.23
CA PRO A 169 -14.93 31.31 15.18
C PRO A 169 -15.85 30.24 14.55
N GLN A 170 -15.31 29.36 13.69
CA GLN A 170 -16.07 28.41 12.89
C GLN A 170 -16.10 27.00 13.51
N LEU A 171 -16.73 26.89 14.69
CA LEU A 171 -16.95 25.60 15.34
C LEU A 171 -18.16 24.86 14.73
N ILE A 172 -17.91 24.20 13.60
CA ILE A 172 -18.88 23.37 12.89
C ILE A 172 -18.62 21.89 13.23
N PRO A 173 -19.58 21.16 13.84
CA PRO A 173 -19.39 19.76 14.21
C PRO A 173 -18.95 18.85 13.05
N ALA A 174 -19.43 19.12 11.83
CA ALA A 174 -19.06 18.38 10.62
C ALA A 174 -17.55 18.47 10.28
N MET A 175 -16.89 19.59 10.60
CA MET A 175 -15.43 19.73 10.41
C MET A 175 -14.64 18.88 11.42
N LEU A 176 -15.22 18.64 12.60
CA LEU A 176 -14.62 17.80 13.63
C LEU A 176 -14.82 16.30 13.34
N SER A 177 -15.87 15.92 12.61
CA SER A 177 -16.08 14.53 12.21
C SER A 177 -15.16 14.09 11.07
N ALA A 178 -14.78 14.99 10.16
CA ALA A 178 -13.88 14.69 9.03
C ALA A 178 -12.50 14.17 9.47
N GLN A 179 -12.05 14.50 10.67
CA GLN A 179 -10.80 13.99 11.25
C GLN A 179 -10.80 12.47 11.42
N ASN A 180 -11.99 11.88 11.59
CA ASN A 180 -12.18 10.45 11.83
C ASN A 180 -12.85 9.74 10.65
N ASP A 181 -13.06 10.43 9.53
CA ASP A 181 -13.74 9.89 8.35
C ASP A 181 -12.71 9.21 7.43
N PRO A 182 -12.77 7.87 7.26
CA PRO A 182 -11.84 7.15 6.40
C PRO A 182 -11.88 7.58 4.93
N GLU A 183 -13.00 8.15 4.47
CA GLU A 183 -13.15 8.59 3.09
C GLU A 183 -12.58 9.99 2.86
N ARG A 184 -12.52 10.81 3.92
CA ARG A 184 -12.22 12.25 3.84
C ARG A 184 -11.46 12.76 5.05
N PHE A 185 -10.30 12.18 5.30
CA PHE A 185 -9.39 12.68 6.31
C PHE A 185 -9.03 14.14 6.04
N ALA A 186 -9.44 15.03 6.94
CA ALA A 186 -9.11 16.45 6.87
C ALA A 186 -8.92 17.01 8.28
N LEU A 187 -8.03 17.99 8.43
CA LEU A 187 -7.88 18.70 9.69
C LEU A 187 -9.09 19.63 9.90
N ALA A 188 -9.42 19.95 11.16
CA ALA A 188 -10.45 20.95 11.41
C ALA A 188 -9.88 22.37 11.27
N TRP A 189 -10.25 23.01 10.17
CA TRP A 189 -10.00 24.41 9.89
C TRP A 189 -11.11 25.27 10.51
N LEU A 190 -10.87 25.75 11.73
CA LEU A 190 -11.87 26.49 12.52
C LEU A 190 -11.80 28.02 12.32
N ASP A 191 -10.90 28.47 11.45
CA ASP A 191 -10.67 29.88 11.15
C ASP A 191 -10.39 30.07 9.65
N SER A 192 -11.33 30.70 8.93
CA SER A 192 -11.18 30.99 7.51
C SER A 192 -10.16 32.09 7.20
N SER A 193 -9.73 32.86 8.21
CA SER A 193 -8.66 33.84 8.02
C SER A 193 -7.27 33.20 8.01
N PHE A 194 -7.19 31.89 8.29
CA PHE A 194 -5.95 31.14 8.44
C PHE A 194 -5.02 31.74 9.52
N GLY A 195 -5.54 32.58 10.43
CA GLY A 195 -4.77 33.13 11.54
C GLY A 195 -4.49 32.08 12.63
N ARG A 196 -5.35 31.07 12.74
CA ARG A 196 -5.23 29.98 13.73
C ARG A 196 -4.82 28.66 13.09
N PRO A 197 -4.00 27.86 13.79
CA PRO A 197 -3.60 26.56 13.27
C PRO A 197 -4.81 25.62 13.20
N PRO A 198 -4.88 24.77 12.15
CA PRO A 198 -5.86 23.71 12.11
C PRO A 198 -5.60 22.70 13.23
N ILE A 199 -6.64 21.99 13.65
CA ILE A 199 -6.56 21.08 14.79
C ILE A 199 -7.07 19.68 14.46
N THR A 200 -6.57 18.70 15.23
CA THR A 200 -7.22 17.40 15.43
C THR A 200 -7.46 17.14 16.89
N ARG A 201 -8.45 16.34 17.21
CA ARG A 201 -8.75 15.95 18.58
C ARG A 201 -8.87 14.44 18.69
N TYR A 202 -8.37 13.86 19.78
CA TYR A 202 -8.44 12.43 20.05
C TYR A 202 -8.77 12.19 21.53
N PHE A 203 -9.88 11.50 21.77
CA PHE A 203 -10.40 11.21 23.10
C PHE A 203 -10.43 9.69 23.28
N ILE A 204 -9.57 9.19 24.15
CA ILE A 204 -9.56 7.78 24.57
C ILE A 204 -9.95 7.72 26.04
N SER A 205 -10.34 6.56 26.54
CA SER A 205 -10.84 6.38 27.91
C SER A 205 -9.92 6.94 29.01
N THR A 206 -8.61 7.03 28.75
CA THR A 206 -7.59 7.48 29.72
C THR A 206 -7.10 8.91 29.52
N ILE A 207 -7.23 9.51 28.34
CA ILE A 207 -6.67 10.83 28.02
C ILE A 207 -7.44 11.54 26.90
N ALA A 208 -7.58 12.86 27.02
CA ALA A 208 -8.11 13.74 25.98
C ALA A 208 -6.96 14.54 25.37
N LEU A 209 -6.93 14.66 24.05
CA LEU A 209 -5.85 15.33 23.33
C LEU A 209 -6.41 16.27 22.27
N VAL A 210 -5.83 17.48 22.20
CA VAL A 210 -6.00 18.38 21.06
C VAL A 210 -4.62 18.69 20.50
N ILE A 211 -4.45 18.44 19.21
CA ILE A 211 -3.22 18.69 18.45
C ILE A 211 -3.47 19.85 17.50
N ARG A 212 -2.54 20.80 17.46
CA ARG A 212 -2.49 21.96 16.56
C ARG A 212 -1.35 21.74 15.57
N TYR A 213 -1.56 22.08 14.30
CA TYR A 213 -0.55 21.90 13.25
C TYR A 213 -0.05 23.23 12.70
N ASP A 214 1.24 23.28 12.39
CA ASP A 214 1.84 24.45 11.72
C ASP A 214 1.47 24.48 10.23
N GLN A 215 0.78 25.53 9.81
CA GLN A 215 0.30 25.67 8.44
C GLN A 215 1.42 25.74 7.39
N THR A 216 2.57 26.31 7.74
CA THR A 216 3.69 26.44 6.80
C THR A 216 4.35 25.09 6.56
N LYS A 217 4.42 24.25 7.59
CA LYS A 217 5.01 22.92 7.51
C LYS A 217 4.07 21.88 6.89
N LEU A 218 2.75 22.06 7.01
CA LEU A 218 1.78 21.21 6.29
C LEU A 218 2.04 21.19 4.77
N LYS A 219 2.53 22.30 4.19
CA LYS A 219 2.88 22.39 2.76
C LYS A 219 4.15 21.63 2.38
N GLN A 220 5.01 21.29 3.34
CA GLN A 220 6.32 20.66 3.08
C GLN A 220 6.24 19.15 2.82
N ARG A 221 5.04 18.54 2.98
CA ARG A 221 4.74 17.12 2.71
C ARG A 221 5.76 16.16 3.38
N ASN A 222 6.13 16.43 4.63
CA ASN A 222 7.14 15.63 5.33
C ASN A 222 6.64 14.22 5.69
N GLY A 223 5.33 14.03 5.81
CA GLY A 223 4.69 12.72 5.98
C GLY A 223 4.93 11.80 4.78
N LEU A 224 4.85 12.34 3.56
CA LEU A 224 5.19 11.61 2.34
C LEU A 224 6.64 11.11 2.35
N LYS A 225 7.59 11.99 2.71
CA LYS A 225 9.02 11.63 2.80
C LYS A 225 9.23 10.53 3.85
N TYR A 226 8.57 10.64 4.99
CA TYR A 226 8.63 9.63 6.05
C TYR A 226 8.09 8.27 5.59
N SER A 227 6.91 8.22 4.96
CA SER A 227 6.34 6.97 4.42
C SER A 227 7.29 6.32 3.41
N LEU A 228 7.86 7.10 2.50
CA LEU A 228 8.81 6.60 1.51
C LEU A 228 10.11 6.11 2.14
N GLN A 229 10.61 6.81 3.16
CA GLN A 229 11.82 6.40 3.88
C GLN A 229 11.60 5.09 4.64
N GLN A 230 10.46 4.92 5.29
CA GLN A 230 10.12 3.64 5.94
C GLN A 230 10.02 2.50 4.93
N PHE A 231 9.43 2.76 3.76
CA PHE A 231 9.34 1.76 2.71
C PHE A 231 10.73 1.39 2.16
N ALA A 232 11.58 2.39 1.90
CA ALA A 232 12.96 2.20 1.42
C ALA A 232 13.85 1.50 2.46
N ALA A 233 13.64 1.72 3.76
CA ALA A 233 14.37 1.00 4.80
C ALA A 233 14.04 -0.50 4.80
N ASN A 234 12.81 -0.87 4.41
CA ASN A 234 12.34 -2.25 4.39
C ASN A 234 12.60 -2.96 3.06
N GLY A 235 12.56 -2.25 1.94
CA GLY A 235 12.88 -2.78 0.62
C GLY A 235 14.23 -2.24 0.17
N GLN A 236 15.20 -3.09 -0.15
CA GLN A 236 16.55 -2.75 -0.63
C GLN A 236 16.57 -1.97 -1.97
N ILE A 237 15.85 -0.85 -2.03
CA ILE A 237 15.68 0.03 -3.17
C ILE A 237 15.77 1.46 -2.67
N THR A 238 16.44 2.29 -3.45
CA THR A 238 16.49 3.71 -3.19
C THR A 238 15.24 4.35 -3.79
N LEU A 239 14.47 5.06 -2.98
CA LEU A 239 13.28 5.77 -3.43
C LEU A 239 13.55 7.27 -3.44
N GLY A 240 12.86 7.98 -4.34
CA GLY A 240 12.90 9.43 -4.35
C GLY A 240 11.72 10.07 -5.05
N LEU A 241 11.66 11.40 -4.90
CA LEU A 241 10.61 12.26 -5.40
C LEU A 241 11.19 13.22 -6.44
N VAL A 242 10.46 13.38 -7.54
CA VAL A 242 10.77 14.31 -8.63
C VAL A 242 9.60 15.26 -8.82
N SER A 243 9.91 16.55 -8.95
CA SER A 243 8.94 17.58 -9.31
C SER A 243 8.68 17.52 -10.82
N ALA A 244 7.40 17.42 -11.19
CA ALA A 244 6.95 17.52 -12.59
C ALA A 244 6.50 18.94 -12.98
N ASP A 245 6.38 19.85 -12.01
CA ASP A 245 5.96 21.25 -12.26
C ASP A 245 7.04 22.10 -12.90
N ARG A 246 8.31 21.72 -12.70
CA ARG A 246 9.47 22.40 -13.26
C ARG A 246 9.99 21.64 -14.46
N LEU A 247 10.31 22.38 -15.52
CA LEU A 247 10.99 21.89 -16.72
C LEU A 247 12.39 22.52 -16.76
N PRO A 248 13.48 21.76 -16.56
CA PRO A 248 13.53 20.30 -16.41
C PRO A 248 13.09 19.78 -15.02
N PRO A 249 12.67 18.50 -14.92
CA PRO A 249 12.27 17.89 -13.65
C PRO A 249 13.43 17.89 -12.66
N GLU A 250 13.13 18.25 -11.41
CA GLU A 250 14.13 18.38 -10.33
C GLU A 250 13.88 17.33 -9.23
N ILE A 251 14.94 16.73 -8.71
CA ILE A 251 14.87 15.78 -7.60
C ILE A 251 14.60 16.57 -6.32
N LEU A 252 13.47 16.30 -5.67
CA LEU A 252 13.06 16.97 -4.43
C LEU A 252 13.60 16.27 -3.19
N TRP A 253 13.70 14.94 -3.24
CA TRP A 253 14.10 14.12 -2.10
C TRP A 253 14.50 12.71 -2.53
N TYR A 254 15.36 12.06 -1.76
CA TYR A 254 15.75 10.66 -1.92
C TYR A 254 16.15 10.01 -0.59
N SER A 255 16.08 8.68 -0.51
CA SER A 255 16.34 7.91 0.72
C SER A 255 17.83 7.66 0.99
N ASP A 256 18.63 7.33 -0.02
CA ASP A 256 20.06 6.97 0.07
C ASP A 256 20.92 7.81 -0.86
N ASP A 257 22.23 7.87 -0.62
CA ASP A 257 23.16 8.65 -1.45
C ASP A 257 23.10 8.26 -2.94
N ILE A 258 22.86 9.26 -3.79
CA ILE A 258 22.65 9.12 -5.25
C ILE A 258 23.89 9.58 -6.06
N SER A 259 24.94 10.06 -5.39
CA SER A 259 26.08 10.77 -6.00
C SER A 259 26.74 10.04 -7.18
N ASP A 260 26.77 8.70 -7.20
CA ASP A 260 27.39 7.87 -8.25
C ASP A 260 26.40 7.18 -9.21
N CYS A 261 25.11 7.48 -9.15
CA CYS A 261 24.08 6.70 -9.85
C CYS A 261 23.86 7.08 -11.33
N GLY A 262 24.50 8.15 -11.81
CA GLY A 262 24.33 8.66 -13.18
C GLY A 262 22.95 9.26 -13.46
N LEU A 263 22.22 9.66 -12.41
CA LEU A 263 20.94 10.34 -12.53
C LEU A 263 21.15 11.80 -12.91
N THR A 264 20.69 12.18 -14.10
CA THR A 264 20.65 13.58 -14.55
C THR A 264 19.21 14.04 -14.71
N THR A 265 18.98 15.34 -14.62
CA THR A 265 17.67 15.97 -14.88
C THR A 265 17.17 15.67 -16.30
N GLU A 266 18.08 15.42 -17.25
CA GLU A 266 17.78 15.01 -18.62
C GLU A 266 17.14 13.62 -18.72
N VAL A 267 17.55 12.67 -17.87
CA VAL A 267 16.95 11.32 -17.81
C VAL A 267 15.47 11.43 -17.43
N PHE A 268 15.15 12.26 -16.43
CA PHE A 268 13.76 12.48 -16.02
C PHE A 268 12.96 13.27 -17.08
N ALA A 269 13.57 14.25 -17.74
CA ALA A 269 12.94 14.96 -18.85
C ALA A 269 12.60 14.02 -20.02
N HIS A 270 13.47 13.06 -20.31
CA HIS A 270 13.23 12.02 -21.29
C HIS A 270 12.09 11.07 -20.85
N CYS A 271 12.08 10.67 -19.58
CA CYS A 271 10.98 9.87 -19.01
C CYS A 271 9.62 10.55 -19.14
N GLU A 272 9.51 11.85 -18.83
CA GLU A 272 8.26 12.61 -18.98
C GLU A 272 7.85 12.76 -20.45
N LYS A 273 8.81 13.10 -21.33
CA LYS A 273 8.52 13.30 -22.77
C LYS A 273 8.03 12.04 -23.46
N GLU A 274 8.61 10.90 -23.12
CA GLU A 274 8.29 9.61 -23.74
C GLU A 274 7.33 8.76 -22.89
N SER A 275 6.84 9.28 -21.76
CA SER A 275 5.98 8.57 -20.80
C SER A 275 6.56 7.20 -20.36
N LEU A 276 7.88 7.14 -20.20
CA LEU A 276 8.57 5.90 -19.82
C LEU A 276 8.41 5.63 -18.32
N SER A 277 7.90 4.45 -18.00
CA SER A 277 7.76 3.98 -16.61
C SER A 277 9.00 3.25 -16.09
N PHE A 278 9.94 2.93 -16.97
CA PHE A 278 11.15 2.18 -16.63
C PHE A 278 12.27 2.46 -17.62
N VAL A 279 13.47 2.77 -17.11
CA VAL A 279 14.66 3.09 -17.88
C VAL A 279 15.85 2.28 -17.36
N GLU A 280 16.65 1.76 -18.29
CA GLU A 280 17.88 1.04 -17.96
C GLU A 280 19.08 1.99 -18.03
N LEU A 281 19.61 2.36 -16.86
CA LEU A 281 20.87 3.12 -16.74
C LEU A 281 22.06 2.13 -16.84
N PRO A 282 23.30 2.59 -17.07
CA PRO A 282 24.44 1.69 -17.21
C PRO A 282 24.62 0.73 -16.04
N GLN A 283 24.53 1.22 -14.80
CA GLN A 283 24.73 0.43 -13.57
C GLN A 283 23.46 0.25 -12.73
N HIS A 284 22.35 0.89 -13.11
CA HIS A 284 21.14 0.93 -12.31
C HIS A 284 19.88 0.68 -13.15
N TYR A 285 18.82 0.24 -12.51
CA TYR A 285 17.47 0.26 -13.04
C TYR A 285 16.71 1.41 -12.41
N LEU A 286 16.11 2.25 -13.26
CA LEU A 286 15.26 3.36 -12.84
C LEU A 286 13.81 3.01 -13.14
N GLY A 287 13.02 2.79 -12.11
CA GLY A 287 11.56 2.82 -12.22
C GLY A 287 11.07 4.26 -12.01
N TYR A 288 10.13 4.70 -12.83
CA TYR A 288 9.57 6.05 -12.78
C TYR A 288 8.03 5.97 -12.84
N ARG A 289 7.33 6.65 -11.93
CA ARG A 289 5.88 6.54 -11.85
C ARG A 289 5.20 7.82 -11.41
N PHE A 290 4.00 8.02 -11.93
CA PHE A 290 3.07 9.07 -11.50
C PHE A 290 2.60 8.86 -10.06
N LEU A 291 2.62 9.93 -9.26
CA LEU A 291 2.07 9.95 -7.91
C LEU A 291 0.96 11.00 -7.77
N ALA A 292 1.26 12.25 -8.12
CA ALA A 292 0.31 13.37 -8.15
C ALA A 292 0.60 14.26 -9.38
N PRO A 293 -0.27 15.22 -9.75
CA PRO A 293 -0.03 16.09 -10.91
C PRO A 293 1.39 16.70 -10.91
N GLU A 294 1.80 17.19 -9.73
CA GLU A 294 3.07 17.89 -9.47
C GLU A 294 4.24 16.95 -9.11
N LEU A 295 3.95 15.69 -8.76
CA LEU A 295 4.91 14.78 -8.13
C LEU A 295 5.01 13.44 -8.85
N ARG A 296 6.25 12.98 -8.93
CA ARG A 296 6.62 11.70 -9.49
C ARG A 296 7.48 10.96 -8.48
N ILE A 297 7.33 9.65 -8.42
CA ILE A 297 8.12 8.77 -7.59
C ILE A 297 9.06 7.96 -8.48
N PHE A 298 10.31 7.83 -8.06
CA PHE A 298 11.26 6.95 -8.70
C PHE A 298 11.82 5.91 -7.73
N ALA A 299 12.15 4.74 -8.27
CA ALA A 299 12.90 3.71 -7.58
C ALA A 299 14.19 3.43 -8.34
N LEU A 300 15.29 3.37 -7.62
CA LEU A 300 16.61 3.04 -8.14
C LEU A 300 17.11 1.77 -7.46
N ALA A 301 17.60 0.83 -8.28
CA ALA A 301 18.23 -0.38 -7.80
C ALA A 301 19.49 -0.67 -8.63
N ALA A 302 20.55 -1.11 -7.97
CA ALA A 302 21.78 -1.50 -8.65
C ALA A 302 21.56 -2.77 -9.48
N LYS A 303 22.12 -2.79 -10.70
CA LYS A 303 22.17 -4.00 -11.51
C LYS A 303 23.06 -5.02 -10.82
N SER A 304 22.61 -6.27 -10.72
CA SER A 304 23.44 -7.33 -10.16
C SER A 304 24.53 -7.76 -11.15
N TYR A 305 24.20 -7.74 -12.44
CA TYR A 305 25.10 -8.13 -13.52
C TYR A 305 24.96 -7.21 -14.73
N ASP A 306 26.06 -6.61 -15.17
CA ASP A 306 26.12 -5.94 -16.46
C ASP A 306 26.15 -6.97 -17.60
N ARG A 307 25.66 -6.60 -18.80
CA ARG A 307 25.60 -7.48 -19.98
C ARG A 307 26.97 -8.07 -20.33
N GLN A 308 28.04 -7.30 -20.22
CA GLN A 308 29.40 -7.80 -20.44
C GLN A 308 29.83 -8.81 -19.37
N SER A 309 29.45 -8.57 -18.11
CA SER A 309 29.76 -9.49 -17.01
C SER A 309 29.06 -10.84 -17.17
N ILE A 310 27.81 -10.84 -17.66
CA ILE A 310 27.05 -12.06 -17.95
C ILE A 310 27.76 -12.88 -19.03
N ILE A 311 28.20 -12.23 -20.11
CA ILE A 311 28.92 -12.89 -21.20
C ILE A 311 30.24 -13.49 -20.69
N TRP A 312 31.03 -12.72 -19.93
CA TRP A 312 32.31 -13.20 -19.40
C TRP A 312 32.14 -14.37 -18.42
N ARG A 313 31.16 -14.31 -17.53
CA ARG A 313 30.86 -15.42 -16.60
C ARG A 313 30.40 -16.67 -17.34
N SER A 314 29.58 -16.51 -18.38
CA SER A 314 29.11 -17.62 -19.22
C SER A 314 30.27 -18.23 -20.02
N LEU A 315 31.18 -17.39 -20.53
CA LEU A 315 32.39 -17.83 -21.22
C LEU A 315 33.35 -18.54 -20.28
N LEU A 316 33.55 -18.03 -19.06
CA LEU A 316 34.35 -18.67 -18.03
C LEU A 316 33.79 -20.05 -17.67
N ALA A 317 32.47 -20.18 -17.52
CA ALA A 317 31.82 -21.48 -17.29
C ALA A 317 32.06 -22.46 -18.44
N ALA A 318 31.94 -22.02 -19.69
CA ALA A 318 32.23 -22.84 -20.86
C ALA A 318 33.73 -23.21 -20.94
N MET A 319 34.63 -22.29 -20.60
CA MET A 319 36.07 -22.54 -20.54
C MET A 319 36.42 -23.55 -19.45
N LEU A 320 35.82 -23.43 -18.27
CA LEU A 320 35.98 -24.37 -17.16
C LEU A 320 35.51 -25.77 -17.56
N TYR A 321 34.39 -25.86 -18.28
CA TYR A 321 33.91 -27.11 -18.83
C TYR A 321 34.90 -27.70 -19.85
N CYS A 322 35.40 -26.89 -20.79
CA CYS A 322 36.44 -27.32 -21.72
C CYS A 322 37.72 -27.78 -21.00
N ALA A 323 38.13 -27.09 -19.94
CA ALA A 323 39.28 -27.44 -19.11
C ALA A 323 39.08 -28.81 -18.42
N LEU A 324 37.88 -29.07 -17.89
CA LEU A 324 37.51 -30.37 -17.33
C LEU A 324 37.54 -31.49 -18.37
N MET A 325 37.29 -31.15 -19.64
CA MET A 325 37.32 -32.08 -20.78
C MET A 325 38.71 -32.28 -21.40
N LEU A 326 39.72 -31.48 -21.06
CA LEU A 326 41.11 -31.63 -21.54
C LEU A 326 41.71 -33.04 -21.35
N PRO A 327 41.60 -33.72 -20.18
CA PRO A 327 42.11 -35.08 -20.04
C PRO A 327 41.44 -36.07 -21.01
N PHE A 328 40.16 -35.88 -21.31
CA PHE A 328 39.43 -36.68 -22.30
C PHE A 328 39.89 -36.38 -23.73
N LEU A 329 40.09 -35.10 -24.07
CA LEU A 329 40.60 -34.69 -25.37
C LEU A 329 42.02 -35.21 -25.63
N SER A 330 42.90 -35.17 -24.62
CA SER A 330 44.25 -35.72 -24.69
C SER A 330 44.23 -37.25 -24.86
N TYR A 331 43.31 -37.93 -24.17
CA TYR A 331 43.12 -39.37 -24.32
C TYR A 331 42.62 -39.77 -25.72
N THR A 332 41.61 -39.07 -26.24
CA THR A 332 41.05 -39.34 -27.58
C THR A 332 42.02 -38.98 -28.70
N TRP A 333 42.83 -37.92 -28.54
CA TRP A 333 43.91 -37.59 -29.48
C TRP A 333 44.95 -38.71 -29.56
N ASN A 334 45.44 -39.18 -28.41
CA ASN A 334 46.47 -40.22 -28.35
C ASN A 334 45.98 -41.58 -28.91
N THR A 335 44.69 -41.85 -28.84
CA THR A 335 44.10 -43.11 -29.29
C THR A 335 43.65 -43.08 -30.76
N ILE A 336 43.01 -42.00 -31.21
CA ILE A 336 42.45 -41.89 -32.57
C ILE A 336 43.47 -41.37 -33.58
N VAL A 337 44.31 -40.40 -33.21
CA VAL A 337 45.27 -39.74 -34.12
C VAL A 337 46.65 -40.37 -34.00
N ALA A 338 47.15 -40.57 -32.78
CA ALA A 338 48.47 -41.17 -32.56
C ALA A 338 48.48 -42.71 -32.59
N SER A 339 47.31 -43.35 -32.77
CA SER A 339 47.14 -44.81 -32.88
C SER A 339 47.83 -45.63 -31.78
N ARG A 340 47.94 -45.07 -30.57
CA ARG A 340 48.51 -45.77 -29.41
C ARG A 340 47.44 -46.62 -28.73
N PRO A 341 47.75 -47.82 -28.22
CA PRO A 341 46.78 -48.66 -27.55
C PRO A 341 46.21 -47.93 -26.32
N GLY A 342 44.89 -47.82 -26.25
CA GLY A 342 44.20 -47.05 -25.23
C GLY A 342 44.37 -47.65 -23.84
N ARG A 343 44.95 -46.88 -22.91
CA ARG A 343 45.22 -47.30 -21.52
C ARG A 343 44.01 -47.25 -20.57
N ALA A 344 42.91 -46.62 -20.97
CA ALA A 344 41.72 -46.50 -20.12
C ALA A 344 40.93 -47.81 -20.06
N THR A 345 40.53 -48.20 -18.85
CA THR A 345 39.70 -49.39 -18.63
C THR A 345 38.29 -49.19 -19.20
N ILE A 346 37.62 -50.27 -19.59
CA ILE A 346 36.26 -50.22 -20.13
C ILE A 346 35.30 -49.53 -19.14
N LYS A 347 35.53 -49.70 -17.83
CA LYS A 347 34.77 -49.07 -16.75
C LYS A 347 34.79 -47.53 -16.81
N THR A 348 35.95 -46.91 -17.05
CA THR A 348 36.04 -45.44 -17.11
C THR A 348 35.42 -44.86 -18.38
N ARG A 349 35.52 -45.58 -19.51
CA ARG A 349 34.83 -45.22 -20.76
C ARG A 349 33.31 -45.23 -20.59
N LEU A 350 32.78 -46.25 -19.91
CA LEU A 350 31.34 -46.39 -19.66
C LEU A 350 30.84 -45.35 -18.65
N ALA A 351 31.60 -45.07 -17.58
CA ALA A 351 31.28 -44.02 -16.61
C ALA A 351 31.21 -42.63 -17.25
N PHE A 352 32.12 -42.32 -18.18
CA PHE A 352 32.10 -41.06 -18.91
C PHE A 352 30.87 -40.93 -19.81
N LEU A 353 30.53 -41.99 -20.56
CA LEU A 353 29.33 -42.00 -21.39
C LEU A 353 28.06 -41.85 -20.55
N PHE A 354 28.02 -42.46 -19.36
CA PHE A 354 26.93 -42.32 -18.41
C PHE A 354 26.82 -40.88 -17.87
N PHE A 355 27.95 -40.25 -17.53
CA PHE A 355 27.99 -38.84 -17.09
C PHE A 355 27.46 -37.90 -18.18
N PHE A 356 27.84 -38.12 -19.44
CA PHE A 356 27.33 -37.33 -20.57
C PHE A 356 25.84 -37.55 -20.82
N ALA A 357 25.42 -38.81 -20.83
CA ALA A 357 24.02 -39.18 -21.03
C ALA A 357 23.11 -38.64 -19.93
N SER A 358 23.61 -38.48 -18.70
CA SER A 358 22.83 -38.02 -17.54
C SER A 358 22.99 -36.52 -17.26
N GLY A 359 24.16 -35.95 -17.52
CA GLY A 359 24.50 -34.57 -17.17
C GLY A 359 23.82 -33.53 -18.06
N ILE A 360 23.70 -33.79 -19.37
CA ILE A 360 23.02 -32.87 -20.29
C ILE A 360 21.51 -32.78 -19.96
N PRO A 361 20.77 -33.89 -19.80
CA PRO A 361 19.38 -33.82 -19.39
C PRO A 361 19.18 -33.14 -18.03
N LEU A 362 20.06 -33.40 -17.05
CA LEU A 362 19.97 -32.77 -15.74
C LEU A 362 20.13 -31.25 -15.82
N LEU A 363 21.11 -30.77 -16.60
CA LEU A 363 21.31 -29.34 -16.83
C LEU A 363 20.10 -28.71 -17.53
N ALA A 364 19.52 -29.39 -18.53
CA ALA A 364 18.31 -28.94 -19.19
C ALA A 364 17.13 -28.84 -18.21
N ILE A 365 16.94 -29.83 -17.34
CA ILE A 365 15.89 -29.82 -16.31
C ILE A 365 16.09 -28.67 -15.33
N ILE A 366 17.31 -28.36 -14.91
CA ILE A 366 17.59 -27.23 -14.01
C ILE A 366 17.18 -25.91 -14.66
N VAL A 367 17.58 -25.68 -15.92
CA VAL A 367 17.24 -24.45 -16.64
C VAL A 367 15.73 -24.33 -16.84
N VAL A 368 15.08 -25.40 -17.31
CA VAL A 368 13.63 -25.43 -17.53
C VAL A 368 12.87 -25.26 -16.22
N SER A 369 13.32 -25.88 -15.13
CA SER A 369 12.71 -25.74 -13.81
C SER A 369 12.79 -24.30 -13.31
N HIS A 370 13.95 -23.65 -13.46
CA HIS A 370 14.12 -22.25 -13.08
C HIS A 370 13.25 -21.31 -13.92
N GLU A 371 13.21 -21.50 -15.24
CA GLU A 371 12.37 -20.72 -16.14
C GLU A 371 10.88 -20.93 -15.87
N HIS A 372 10.46 -22.19 -15.69
CA HIS A 372 9.09 -22.55 -15.34
C HIS A 372 8.66 -21.93 -14.01
N SER A 373 9.52 -21.95 -12.98
CA SER A 373 9.23 -21.31 -11.69
C SER A 373 8.97 -19.80 -11.86
N SER A 374 9.82 -19.12 -12.64
CA SER A 374 9.66 -17.69 -12.92
C SER A 374 8.38 -17.39 -13.71
N GLN A 375 8.08 -18.19 -14.74
CA GLN A 375 6.85 -18.06 -15.53
C GLN A 375 5.59 -18.34 -14.72
N MET A 376 5.60 -19.37 -13.89
CA MET A 376 4.50 -19.73 -13.01
C MET A 376 4.22 -18.61 -12.00
N ARG A 377 5.27 -18.02 -11.41
CA ARG A 377 5.12 -16.85 -10.53
C ARG A 377 4.43 -15.68 -11.22
N ARG A 378 4.80 -15.36 -12.46
CA ARG A 378 4.16 -14.30 -13.25
C ARG A 378 2.69 -14.62 -13.55
N THR A 379 2.40 -15.87 -13.90
CA THR A 379 1.05 -16.34 -14.21
C THR A 379 0.15 -16.27 -12.99
N LEU A 380 0.61 -16.80 -11.84
CA LEU A 380 -0.11 -16.74 -10.57
C LEU A 380 -0.37 -15.30 -10.12
N MET A 381 0.58 -14.39 -10.34
CA MET A 381 0.39 -12.98 -9.99
C MET A 381 -0.65 -12.30 -10.91
N SER A 382 -0.66 -12.63 -12.20
CA SER A 382 -1.68 -12.16 -13.14
C SER A 382 -3.07 -12.73 -12.80
N GLU A 383 -3.13 -14.02 -12.45
CA GLU A 383 -4.37 -14.69 -12.06
C GLU A 383 -4.91 -14.12 -10.74
N ALA A 384 -4.06 -13.92 -9.74
CA ALA A 384 -4.44 -13.26 -8.49
C ALA A 384 -4.96 -11.84 -8.72
N HIS A 385 -4.34 -11.09 -9.65
CA HIS A 385 -4.82 -9.76 -10.02
C HIS A 385 -6.19 -9.82 -10.69
N GLN A 386 -6.39 -10.72 -11.65
CA GLN A 386 -7.68 -10.91 -12.32
C GLN A 386 -8.77 -11.34 -11.33
N ASN A 387 -8.47 -12.30 -10.46
CA ASN A 387 -9.38 -12.74 -9.39
C ASN A 387 -9.74 -11.59 -8.43
N SER A 388 -8.78 -10.69 -8.14
CA SER A 388 -9.06 -9.51 -7.30
C SER A 388 -10.00 -8.53 -7.99
N ILE A 389 -9.80 -8.30 -9.30
CA ILE A 389 -10.69 -7.46 -10.12
C ILE A 389 -12.09 -8.07 -10.17
N ASP A 390 -12.18 -9.37 -10.44
CA ASP A 390 -13.46 -10.08 -10.51
C ASP A 390 -14.18 -10.08 -9.15
N MET A 391 -13.44 -10.20 -8.05
CA MET A 391 -13.98 -10.08 -6.70
C MET A 391 -14.57 -8.68 -6.46
N ILE A 392 -13.85 -7.61 -6.80
CA ILE A 392 -14.33 -6.23 -6.67
C ILE A 392 -15.59 -5.99 -7.52
N LEU A 393 -15.57 -6.42 -8.78
CA LEU A 393 -16.73 -6.30 -9.68
C LEU A 393 -17.92 -7.12 -9.17
N SER A 394 -17.68 -8.31 -8.61
CA SER A 394 -18.74 -9.13 -8.03
C SER A 394 -19.33 -8.51 -6.77
N PHE A 395 -18.50 -7.84 -5.96
CA PHE A 395 -18.93 -7.11 -4.78
C PHE A 395 -19.83 -5.94 -5.17
N ASP A 396 -19.41 -5.14 -6.15
CA ASP A 396 -20.19 -4.00 -6.66
C ASP A 396 -21.58 -4.44 -7.19
N ARG A 397 -21.61 -5.49 -8.02
CA ARG A 397 -22.87 -6.06 -8.53
C ARG A 397 -23.77 -6.58 -7.40
N ARG A 398 -23.19 -7.26 -6.40
CA ARG A 398 -23.95 -7.80 -5.26
C ARG A 398 -24.44 -6.69 -4.34
N PHE A 399 -23.68 -5.61 -4.17
CA PHE A 399 -24.06 -4.47 -3.35
C PHE A 399 -25.28 -3.76 -3.93
N LEU A 400 -25.31 -3.51 -5.25
CA LEU A 400 -26.49 -2.94 -5.92
C LEU A 400 -27.71 -3.85 -5.80
N SER A 401 -27.52 -5.18 -5.95
CA SER A 401 -28.60 -6.16 -5.76
C SER A 401 -29.12 -6.17 -4.32
N PHE A 402 -28.22 -6.09 -3.34
CA PHE A 402 -28.55 -5.99 -1.92
C PHE A 402 -29.39 -4.73 -1.64
N LEU A 403 -28.94 -3.55 -2.11
CA LEU A 403 -29.70 -2.31 -1.97
C LEU A 403 -31.08 -2.38 -2.63
N ASN A 404 -31.20 -3.00 -3.81
CA ASN A 404 -32.48 -3.15 -4.48
C ASN A 404 -33.42 -4.12 -3.73
N ASN A 405 -32.87 -5.21 -3.19
CA ASN A 405 -33.65 -6.16 -2.38
C ASN A 405 -34.16 -5.50 -1.09
N ASP A 406 -33.32 -4.70 -0.42
CA ASP A 406 -33.72 -3.94 0.76
C ASP A 406 -34.77 -2.88 0.41
N ALA A 407 -34.62 -2.17 -0.71
CA ALA A 407 -35.62 -1.21 -1.19
C ALA A 407 -36.97 -1.91 -1.47
N ILE A 408 -36.98 -3.05 -2.16
CA ILE A 408 -38.19 -3.83 -2.40
C ILE A 408 -38.80 -4.34 -1.09
N ALA A 409 -37.98 -4.78 -0.13
CA ALA A 409 -38.44 -5.24 1.17
C ALA A 409 -39.08 -4.10 1.98
N LEU A 410 -38.46 -2.91 1.98
CA LEU A 410 -39.00 -1.69 2.58
C LEU A 410 -40.29 -1.26 1.89
N ASP A 411 -40.38 -1.25 0.56
CA ASP A 411 -41.62 -0.93 -0.17
C ASP A 411 -42.75 -1.90 0.20
N ARG A 412 -42.46 -3.20 0.30
CA ARG A 412 -43.46 -4.20 0.76
C ARG A 412 -43.85 -4.00 2.22
N LEU A 413 -42.93 -3.56 3.08
CA LEU A 413 -43.21 -3.22 4.47
C LEU A 413 -44.13 -1.99 4.52
N PHE A 414 -43.75 -0.90 3.87
CA PHE A 414 -44.53 0.34 3.83
C PHE A 414 -45.91 0.15 3.21
N ASN A 415 -46.04 -0.63 2.13
CA ASN A 415 -47.35 -0.93 1.55
C ASN A 415 -48.24 -1.73 2.52
N ARG A 416 -47.70 -2.78 3.16
CA ARG A 416 -48.44 -3.57 4.17
C ARG A 416 -48.84 -2.71 5.38
N TRP A 417 -47.96 -1.82 5.80
CA TRP A 417 -48.24 -0.89 6.90
C TRP A 417 -49.29 0.14 6.50
N ALA A 418 -49.18 0.75 5.31
CA ALA A 418 -50.14 1.71 4.79
C ALA A 418 -51.55 1.10 4.73
N ASP A 419 -51.68 -0.15 4.27
CA ASP A 419 -52.96 -0.87 4.27
C ASP A 419 -53.53 -1.08 5.68
N ARG A 420 -52.69 -1.32 6.70
CA ARG A 420 -53.13 -1.47 8.10
C ARG A 420 -53.49 -0.13 8.75
N ALA A 421 -52.79 0.94 8.39
CA ALA A 421 -52.91 2.28 8.97
C ALA A 421 -54.01 3.11 8.31
N ARG A 422 -54.45 2.77 7.09
CA ARG A 422 -55.46 3.52 6.34
C ARG A 422 -56.76 3.64 7.14
N GLY A 423 -57.15 4.89 7.44
CA GLY A 423 -58.39 5.21 8.16
C GLY A 423 -58.37 4.93 9.67
N LYS A 424 -57.20 4.70 10.28
CA LYS A 424 -57.05 4.55 11.73
C LYS A 424 -56.12 5.62 12.30
N GLU A 425 -56.40 6.08 13.52
CA GLU A 425 -55.47 6.93 14.27
C GLU A 425 -54.24 6.14 14.71
N PHE A 426 -53.08 6.81 14.74
CA PHE A 426 -51.84 6.22 15.23
C PHE A 426 -51.95 5.85 16.71
N ASN A 427 -51.66 4.58 17.01
CA ASN A 427 -51.61 4.03 18.36
C ASN A 427 -50.23 3.41 18.63
N ILE A 428 -49.89 3.25 19.91
CA ILE A 428 -48.63 2.66 20.40
C ILE A 428 -48.43 1.24 19.89
N ASP A 429 -49.50 0.45 19.78
CA ASP A 429 -49.40 -0.90 19.23
C ASP A 429 -48.92 -0.87 17.77
N MET A 430 -49.36 0.11 16.98
CA MET A 430 -48.87 0.28 15.60
C MET A 430 -47.41 0.76 15.59
N ALA A 431 -47.03 1.61 16.53
CA ALA A 431 -45.66 2.08 16.67
C ALA A 431 -44.70 0.93 16.98
N GLN A 432 -45.07 0.04 17.91
CA GLN A 432 -44.27 -1.12 18.27
C GLN A 432 -44.14 -2.12 17.12
N VAL A 433 -45.22 -2.39 16.39
CA VAL A 433 -45.19 -3.29 15.22
C VAL A 433 -44.24 -2.77 14.14
N VAL A 434 -44.27 -1.48 13.83
CA VAL A 434 -43.33 -0.91 12.85
C VAL A 434 -41.90 -0.95 13.36
N ASN A 435 -41.69 -0.68 14.66
CA ASN A 435 -40.37 -0.76 15.25
C ASN A 435 -39.78 -2.17 15.16
N ASP A 436 -40.58 -3.19 15.43
CA ASP A 436 -40.14 -4.58 15.35
C ASP A 436 -39.85 -5.03 13.92
N GLU A 437 -40.61 -4.55 12.93
CA GLU A 437 -40.32 -4.83 11.52
C GLU A 437 -39.05 -4.06 11.04
N LEU A 438 -38.86 -2.81 11.47
CA LEU A 438 -37.71 -1.97 11.10
C LEU A 438 -36.41 -2.33 11.83
N LYS A 439 -36.47 -3.06 12.96
CA LYS A 439 -35.28 -3.59 13.64
C LYS A 439 -34.41 -4.44 12.73
N SER A 440 -35.01 -5.17 11.79
CA SER A 440 -34.28 -6.03 10.84
C SER A 440 -33.33 -5.25 9.91
N PHE A 441 -33.57 -3.94 9.74
CA PHE A 441 -32.79 -3.05 8.89
C PHE A 441 -31.76 -2.20 9.65
N ASN A 442 -31.61 -2.38 10.97
CA ASN A 442 -30.71 -1.57 11.82
C ASN A 442 -30.87 -0.04 11.63
N ILE A 443 -32.10 0.43 11.45
CA ILE A 443 -32.37 1.84 11.19
C ILE A 443 -32.10 2.67 12.45
N GLY A 444 -31.20 3.64 12.32
CA GLY A 444 -30.71 4.47 13.43
C GLY A 444 -31.76 5.41 14.02
N ASN A 445 -32.60 6.07 13.20
CA ASN A 445 -33.72 6.92 13.62
C ASN A 445 -34.79 6.91 12.52
N TYR A 446 -36.08 6.86 12.88
CA TYR A 446 -37.18 7.03 11.93
C TYR A 446 -38.34 7.80 12.55
N TYR A 447 -39.06 8.54 11.71
CA TYR A 447 -40.25 9.30 12.06
C TYR A 447 -41.38 8.95 11.09
N LEU A 448 -42.55 8.61 11.63
CA LEU A 448 -43.77 8.47 10.82
C LEU A 448 -44.73 9.59 11.19
N VAL A 449 -45.20 10.29 10.17
CA VAL A 449 -46.03 11.46 10.31
C VAL A 449 -47.28 11.27 9.46
N ALA A 450 -48.47 11.31 10.06
CA ALA A 450 -49.73 11.31 9.33
C ALA A 450 -50.10 12.74 8.94
N SER A 451 -50.43 12.97 7.66
CA SER A 451 -50.66 14.30 7.09
C SER A 451 -51.75 15.12 7.80
N GLU A 452 -52.73 14.48 8.44
CA GLU A 452 -53.86 15.14 9.11
C GLU A 452 -53.87 14.97 10.63
N SER A 453 -52.85 14.32 11.21
CA SER A 453 -52.81 14.04 12.65
C SER A 453 -51.64 14.75 13.32
N ASN A 454 -51.87 15.26 14.53
CA ASN A 454 -50.80 15.79 15.38
C ASN A 454 -49.95 14.66 16.01
N ASN A 455 -50.16 13.40 15.65
CA ASN A 455 -49.45 12.27 16.23
C ASN A 455 -48.28 11.86 15.32
N VAL A 456 -47.10 11.69 15.92
CA VAL A 456 -45.87 11.23 15.27
C VAL A 456 -45.38 9.98 15.96
N ILE A 457 -44.99 8.97 15.20
CA ILE A 457 -44.34 7.78 15.77
C ILE A 457 -42.83 7.92 15.61
N CYS A 458 -42.09 7.71 16.69
CA CYS A 458 -40.63 7.71 16.71
C CYS A 458 -40.13 6.48 17.47
N MET A 459 -39.37 5.59 16.82
CA MET A 459 -38.76 4.41 17.47
C MET A 459 -39.69 3.52 18.31
N GLY A 460 -40.96 3.41 17.92
CA GLY A 460 -41.96 2.64 18.66
C GLY A 460 -42.67 3.40 19.78
N ASP A 461 -42.33 4.67 20.01
CA ASP A 461 -43.05 5.56 20.91
C ASP A 461 -44.01 6.49 20.13
N LEU A 462 -45.11 6.89 20.77
CA LEU A 462 -46.10 7.83 20.24
C LEU A 462 -45.85 9.24 20.82
N LEU A 463 -45.57 10.19 19.94
CA LEU A 463 -45.40 11.61 20.21
C LEU A 463 -46.66 12.36 19.77
N VAL A 464 -47.15 13.27 20.61
CA VAL A 464 -48.24 14.19 20.25
C VAL A 464 -47.65 15.59 20.09
N LEU A 465 -47.84 16.21 18.94
CA LEU A 465 -47.39 17.55 18.61
C LEU A 465 -48.44 18.60 19.00
N LYS A 466 -47.95 19.77 19.43
CA LYS A 466 -48.73 20.94 19.83
C LYS A 466 -48.35 22.11 18.91
N GLY A 467 -49.32 22.66 18.18
CA GLY A 467 -49.12 23.70 17.16
C GLY A 467 -49.35 23.19 15.74
N GLY A 468 -49.27 24.08 14.74
CA GLY A 468 -49.25 23.70 13.33
C GLY A 468 -47.86 23.16 12.93
N PHE A 469 -47.74 22.53 11.77
CA PHE A 469 -46.47 21.90 11.31
C PHE A 469 -45.25 22.85 11.38
N ASP A 470 -45.45 24.15 11.15
CA ASP A 470 -44.39 25.18 11.15
C ASP A 470 -43.94 25.61 12.56
N SER A 471 -44.64 25.21 13.64
CA SER A 471 -44.36 25.59 15.03
C SER A 471 -44.64 24.46 16.04
N ALA A 472 -44.53 23.22 15.58
CA ALA A 472 -44.85 22.04 16.38
C ALA A 472 -43.85 21.82 17.52
N SER A 473 -44.36 21.74 18.75
CA SER A 473 -43.62 21.34 19.95
C SER A 473 -44.21 20.05 20.53
N VAL A 474 -43.40 19.18 21.13
CA VAL A 474 -43.91 17.91 21.71
C VAL A 474 -44.74 18.20 22.97
N ASP A 475 -46.00 17.78 22.97
CA ASP A 475 -46.87 17.81 24.14
C ASP A 475 -46.47 16.67 25.10
N ARG A 476 -45.60 16.98 26.07
CA ARG A 476 -45.05 16.01 27.03
C ARG A 476 -46.10 15.37 27.93
N GLU A 477 -47.25 16.00 28.16
CA GLU A 477 -48.31 15.45 29.00
C GLU A 477 -49.14 14.38 28.27
N LYS A 478 -49.19 14.45 26.94
CA LYS A 478 -49.96 13.52 26.09
C LYS A 478 -49.09 12.49 25.37
N SER A 479 -47.78 12.73 25.28
CA SER A 479 -46.82 11.82 24.65
C SER A 479 -46.45 10.69 25.60
N GLN A 480 -46.46 9.45 25.11
CA GLN A 480 -46.13 8.27 25.91
C GLN A 480 -44.67 7.82 25.68
N THR A 481 -43.72 8.72 25.94
CA THR A 481 -42.27 8.44 25.76
C THR A 481 -41.56 8.20 27.08
N LYS A 482 -40.80 7.11 27.17
CA LYS A 482 -39.91 6.80 28.33
C LYS A 482 -38.51 7.38 28.19
N ARG A 483 -38.15 7.94 27.02
CA ARG A 483 -36.81 8.46 26.70
C ARG A 483 -36.77 10.00 26.78
N PRO A 484 -35.66 10.61 27.22
CA PRO A 484 -35.48 12.05 27.13
C PRO A 484 -35.32 12.46 25.66
N ILE A 485 -36.32 13.16 25.13
CA ILE A 485 -36.28 13.71 23.77
C ILE A 485 -35.48 15.01 23.81
N THR A 486 -34.28 15.02 23.23
CA THR A 486 -33.38 16.18 23.22
C THR A 486 -33.54 17.10 22.01
N SER A 487 -34.23 16.66 20.95
CA SER A 487 -34.67 17.50 19.82
C SER A 487 -35.70 16.76 18.96
N VAL A 488 -36.67 17.50 18.40
CA VAL A 488 -37.46 17.06 17.23
C VAL A 488 -36.78 17.56 15.98
#